data_AF-A0AAV2IJF7-F1
#
_entry.id   AF-A0AAV2IJF7-F1
#
_cell.length_a   1.000
_cell.length_b   1.000
_cell.length_c   1.000
_cell.angle_alpha   90.00
_cell.angle_beta   90.00
_cell.angle_gamma   90.00
#
_symmetry.space_group_name_H-M   'P 1'
#
loop_
_entity.id
_entity.type
_entity.pdbx_description
1 polymer ?
#
loop_
_entity_poly.entity_id
_entity_poly.type
_entity_poly.pdbx_seq_one_letter_code
_entity_poly.pdbx_strand_id
1 'polypeptide(L)'
;MANVVVSGKVVKLKADREHSTRDNQMYIGEIEIKRVFKGGAVVDSVATVNHGILRDYQIVTVEGFGDPGICDNKVSERDTKIFLLNPAGNGDLKLNSSIMPLTLRNLDYVDAVVNGKNKILREITT
;
A
#
# COMPACT_ATOMS: atom_id res chain seq x y z
N MET A 1 -0.68 -0.80 -13.43
CA MET A 1 -1.66 0.13 -12.82
C MET A 1 -2.07 -0.47 -11.48
N ALA A 2 -2.02 0.33 -10.42
CA ALA A 2 -2.32 -0.15 -9.06
C ALA A 2 -3.83 -0.27 -8.82
N ASN A 3 -4.26 -1.38 -8.24
CA ASN A 3 -5.64 -1.67 -7.88
C ASN A 3 -5.99 -1.20 -6.46
N VAL A 4 -4.98 -1.11 -5.59
CA VAL A 4 -5.10 -0.65 -4.21
C VAL A 4 -4.14 0.52 -4.00
N VAL A 5 -4.63 1.58 -3.36
CA VAL A 5 -3.81 2.74 -2.98
C VAL A 5 -4.15 3.13 -1.56
N VAL A 6 -3.16 3.12 -0.67
CA VAL A 6 -3.34 3.36 0.77
C VAL A 6 -2.21 4.22 1.31
N SER A 7 -2.51 5.01 2.35
CA SER A 7 -1.46 5.49 3.26
C SER A 7 -1.39 4.57 4.46
N GLY A 8 -0.19 4.22 4.90
CA GLY A 8 0.01 3.31 6.01
C GLY A 8 1.33 3.52 6.73
N LYS A 9 1.42 3.00 7.95
CA LYS A 9 2.64 2.96 8.74
C LYS A 9 3.22 1.56 8.70
N VAL A 10 4.52 1.44 8.41
CA VAL A 10 5.26 0.19 8.50
C VAL A 10 5.40 -0.18 9.97
N VAL A 11 4.77 -1.28 10.39
CA VAL A 11 4.82 -1.77 11.77
C VAL A 11 6.01 -2.71 11.95
N LYS A 12 6.22 -3.61 10.99
CA LYS A 12 7.24 -4.65 11.06
C LYS A 12 7.77 -4.99 9.67
N LEU A 13 9.05 -5.32 9.58
CA LEU A 13 9.66 -5.86 8.36
C LEU A 13 10.23 -7.26 8.61
N LYS A 14 10.01 -8.15 7.64
CA LYS A 14 10.51 -9.54 7.63
C LYS A 14 11.28 -9.75 6.34
N ALA A 15 12.40 -10.46 6.43
CA ALA A 15 13.18 -10.83 5.24
C ALA A 15 12.38 -11.80 4.36
N ASP A 16 12.26 -11.48 3.08
CA ASP A 16 11.66 -12.34 2.08
C ASP A 16 12.74 -13.22 1.43
N ARG A 17 13.08 -14.35 2.06
CA ARG A 17 14.17 -15.20 1.56
C ARG A 17 13.86 -15.88 0.23
N GLU A 18 12.59 -16.03 -0.12
CA GLU A 18 12.18 -16.70 -1.35
C GLU A 18 12.44 -15.81 -2.57
N HIS A 19 12.13 -14.52 -2.44
CA HIS A 19 12.31 -13.56 -3.53
C HIS A 19 13.63 -12.77 -3.46
N SER A 20 14.38 -12.90 -2.36
CA SER A 20 15.70 -12.28 -2.25
C SER A 20 16.74 -13.00 -3.10
N THR A 21 17.64 -12.21 -3.67
CA THR A 21 18.82 -12.71 -4.38
C THR A 21 20.09 -12.41 -3.58
N ARG A 22 21.24 -12.90 -4.04
CA ARG A 22 22.53 -12.59 -3.39
C ARG A 22 22.84 -11.10 -3.36
N ASP A 23 22.44 -10.37 -4.41
CA ASP A 23 22.78 -8.97 -4.60
C ASP A 23 21.67 -8.02 -4.16
N ASN A 24 20.47 -8.53 -3.93
CA ASN A 24 19.32 -7.73 -3.55
C ASN A 24 18.40 -8.44 -2.56
N GLN A 25 18.35 -7.89 -1.35
CA GLN A 25 17.49 -8.35 -0.28
C GLN A 25 16.10 -7.71 -0.39
N MET A 26 15.07 -8.55 -0.44
CA MET A 26 13.67 -8.17 -0.45
C MET A 26 13.02 -8.41 0.91
N TYR A 27 11.93 -7.71 1.18
CA TYR A 27 11.23 -7.75 2.45
C TYR A 27 9.72 -7.81 2.27
N ILE A 28 9.08 -8.45 3.24
CA ILE A 28 7.63 -8.41 3.47
C ILE A 28 7.39 -7.50 4.68
N GLY A 29 6.45 -6.56 4.54
CA GLY A 29 6.09 -5.61 5.59
C GLY A 29 4.68 -5.77 6.10
N GLU A 30 4.49 -5.64 7.40
CA GLU A 30 3.17 -5.46 8.01
C GLU A 30 2.86 -3.96 8.07
N ILE A 31 1.77 -3.55 7.44
CA ILE A 31 1.40 -2.14 7.28
C ILE A 31 0.10 -1.86 8.03
N GLU A 32 0.15 -0.97 9.02
CA GLU A 32 -1.04 -0.41 9.66
C GLU A 32 -1.66 0.65 8.75
N ILE A 33 -2.87 0.39 8.26
CA ILE A 33 -3.60 1.27 7.36
C ILE A 33 -4.05 2.55 8.09
N LYS A 34 -3.78 3.71 7.48
CA LYS A 34 -4.24 5.02 7.94
C LYS A 34 -5.41 5.55 7.12
N ARG A 35 -5.36 5.34 5.80
CA ARG A 35 -6.42 5.74 4.86
C ARG A 35 -6.33 4.89 3.60
N VAL A 36 -7.49 4.48 3.11
CA VAL A 36 -7.64 3.84 1.79
C VAL A 36 -8.13 4.88 0.79
N PHE A 37 -7.41 5.05 -0.31
CA PHE A 37 -7.80 5.93 -1.41
C PHE A 37 -8.48 5.13 -2.53
N LYS A 38 -7.98 3.92 -2.81
CA LYS A 38 -8.51 3.01 -3.83
C LYS A 38 -8.48 1.57 -3.31
N GLY A 39 -9.51 0.79 -3.66
CA GLY A 39 -9.52 -0.66 -3.42
C GLY A 39 -9.99 -1.07 -2.03
N GLY A 40 -10.93 -0.33 -1.42
CA GLY A 40 -11.47 -0.62 -0.08
C GLY A 40 -11.91 -2.08 0.11
N ALA A 41 -12.74 -2.61 -0.79
CA ALA A 41 -13.20 -3.99 -0.71
C ALA A 41 -12.06 -5.03 -0.73
N VAL A 42 -10.97 -4.75 -1.45
CA VAL A 42 -9.79 -5.61 -1.46
C VAL A 42 -9.08 -5.54 -0.12
N VAL A 43 -8.86 -4.34 0.42
CA VAL A 43 -8.25 -4.15 1.75
C VAL A 43 -9.08 -4.87 2.81
N ASP A 44 -10.40 -4.72 2.80
CA ASP A 44 -11.28 -5.37 3.79
C ASP A 44 -11.23 -6.90 3.72
N SER A 45 -11.00 -7.48 2.53
CA SER A 45 -10.87 -8.93 2.36
C SER A 45 -9.52 -9.52 2.83
N VAL A 46 -8.46 -8.70 2.90
CA VAL A 46 -7.10 -9.17 3.23
C VAL A 46 -6.59 -8.63 4.55
N ALA A 47 -7.21 -7.59 5.10
CA ALA A 47 -6.76 -6.96 6.32
C ALA A 47 -7.14 -7.78 7.55
N THR A 48 -6.19 -7.88 8.48
CA THR A 48 -6.48 -8.29 9.85
C THR A 48 -6.88 -7.06 10.66
N VAL A 49 -8.09 -7.10 11.23
CA VAL A 49 -8.56 -6.06 12.15
C VAL A 49 -7.98 -6.34 13.53
N ASN A 50 -7.34 -5.33 14.11
CA ASN A 50 -6.80 -5.36 15.45
C ASN A 50 -7.55 -4.36 16.33
N HIS A 51 -7.93 -4.78 17.54
CA HIS A 51 -8.62 -3.94 18.50
C HIS A 51 -7.60 -3.17 19.33
N GLY A 52 -7.43 -1.88 19.00
CA GLY A 52 -6.59 -0.97 19.77
C GLY A 52 -7.34 -0.38 20.96
N ILE A 53 -6.59 0.24 21.89
CA ILE A 53 -7.17 0.88 23.09
C ILE A 53 -8.11 2.04 22.71
N LEU A 54 -7.72 2.83 21.69
CA LEU A 54 -8.46 4.03 21.28
C LEU A 54 -9.36 3.80 20.06
N ARG A 55 -8.95 2.90 19.17
CA ARG A 55 -9.67 2.56 17.94
C ARG A 55 -9.15 1.26 17.36
N ASP A 56 -10.01 0.61 16.61
CA ASP A 56 -9.61 -0.50 15.75
C ASP A 56 -8.72 0.01 14.61
N TYR A 57 -7.80 -0.85 14.17
CA TYR A 57 -6.95 -0.57 13.04
C TYR A 57 -6.76 -1.83 12.18
N GLN A 58 -6.61 -1.61 10.89
CA GLN A 58 -6.38 -2.67 9.90
C GLN A 58 -4.88 -2.83 9.66
N ILE A 59 -4.39 -4.07 9.69
CA ILE A 59 -3.05 -4.44 9.23
C ILE A 59 -3.18 -5.24 7.95
N VAL A 60 -2.37 -4.92 6.94
CA VAL A 60 -2.19 -5.73 5.74
C VAL A 60 -0.73 -6.17 5.62
N THR A 61 -0.51 -7.34 5.05
CA THR A 61 0.82 -7.81 4.65
C THR A 61 1.12 -7.32 3.23
N VAL A 62 2.31 -6.74 3.04
CA VAL A 62 2.79 -6.21 1.76
C VAL A 62 4.12 -6.83 1.38
N GLU A 63 4.18 -7.53 0.26
CA GLU A 63 5.42 -8.03 -0.36
C GLU A 63 6.00 -7.05 -1.40
N GLY A 64 7.23 -7.30 -1.84
CA GLY A 64 7.89 -6.55 -2.91
C GLY A 64 8.72 -5.34 -2.48
N PHE A 65 8.94 -5.14 -1.17
CA PHE A 65 9.89 -4.13 -0.73
C PHE A 65 11.32 -4.53 -1.11
N GLY A 66 12.07 -3.59 -1.67
CA GLY A 66 13.40 -3.84 -2.22
C GLY A 66 13.42 -4.39 -3.64
N ASP A 67 12.28 -4.58 -4.33
CA ASP A 67 12.25 -5.07 -5.72
C ASP A 67 13.06 -4.15 -6.67
N PRO A 68 14.14 -4.62 -7.32
CA PRO A 68 15.01 -3.79 -8.14
C PRO A 68 14.31 -3.24 -9.40
N GLY A 69 13.15 -3.78 -9.78
CA GLY A 69 12.31 -3.24 -10.84
C GLY A 69 11.52 -1.97 -10.45
N ILE A 70 11.55 -1.56 -9.18
CA ILE A 70 10.84 -0.39 -8.65
C ILE A 70 11.87 0.62 -8.12
N CYS A 71 11.79 1.88 -8.55
CA CYS A 71 12.79 2.90 -8.18
C CYS A 71 12.80 3.22 -6.68
N ASP A 72 11.66 3.63 -6.12
CA ASP A 72 11.52 3.91 -4.69
C ASP A 72 10.82 2.72 -4.03
N ASN A 73 11.60 1.77 -3.54
CA ASN A 73 11.09 0.46 -3.09
C ASN A 73 11.46 0.13 -1.63
N LYS A 74 12.25 0.98 -0.96
CA LYS A 74 12.75 0.74 0.40
C LYS A 74 11.91 1.46 1.42
N VAL A 75 11.73 0.81 2.55
CA VAL A 75 11.10 1.36 3.75
C VAL A 75 11.86 0.88 4.98
N SER A 76 11.70 1.62 6.06
CA SER A 76 12.10 1.20 7.41
C SER A 76 10.88 1.02 8.29
N GLU A 77 11.01 0.24 9.36
CA GLU A 77 9.97 0.21 10.39
C GLU A 77 9.70 1.62 10.91
N ARG A 78 8.43 1.91 11.21
CA ARG A 78 7.89 3.22 11.60
C ARG A 78 7.75 4.25 10.47
N ASP A 79 8.25 3.97 9.27
CA ASP A 79 7.93 4.82 8.11
C ASP A 79 6.42 4.92 7.91
N THR A 80 5.94 6.10 7.55
CA THR A 80 4.56 6.30 7.10
C THR A 80 4.59 6.87 5.69
N LYS A 81 3.99 6.15 4.73
CA LYS A 81 4.10 6.42 3.30
C LYS A 81 2.76 6.17 2.61
N ILE A 82 2.69 6.50 1.32
CA ILE A 82 1.60 6.11 0.43
C ILE A 82 2.10 4.95 -0.45
N PHE A 83 1.34 3.86 -0.45
CA PHE A 83 1.66 2.61 -1.13
C PHE A 83 0.70 2.37 -2.29
N LEU A 84 1.26 2.01 -3.44
CA LEU A 84 0.53 1.66 -4.65
C LEU A 84 0.70 0.15 -4.87
N LEU A 85 -0.40 -0.59 -4.73
CA LEU A 85 -0.39 -2.03 -4.51
C LEU A 85 -1.33 -2.77 -5.47
N ASN A 86 -1.08 -4.07 -5.63
CA ASN A 86 -1.98 -5.03 -6.27
C ASN A 86 -2.16 -6.27 -5.39
N PRO A 87 -3.28 -7.01 -5.50
CA PRO A 87 -3.38 -8.33 -4.89
C PRO A 87 -2.28 -9.25 -5.41
N ALA A 88 -1.60 -9.97 -4.52
CA ALA A 88 -0.60 -10.97 -4.88
C ALA A 88 -1.21 -12.35 -5.19
N GLY A 89 -2.49 -12.56 -4.83
CA GLY A 89 -3.24 -13.80 -5.10
C GLY A 89 -3.15 -14.85 -3.98
N ASN A 90 -2.28 -14.64 -2.99
CA ASN A 90 -2.08 -15.49 -1.80
C ASN A 90 -2.73 -14.91 -0.53
N GLY A 91 -3.55 -13.86 -0.66
CA GLY A 91 -4.10 -13.12 0.48
C GLY A 91 -3.27 -11.91 0.89
N ASP A 92 -2.08 -11.70 0.31
CA ASP A 92 -1.26 -10.52 0.55
C ASP A 92 -1.42 -9.48 -0.57
N LEU A 93 -0.87 -8.29 -0.32
CA LEU A 93 -0.70 -7.24 -1.33
C LEU A 93 0.75 -7.18 -1.79
N LYS A 94 0.99 -6.82 -3.05
CA LYS A 94 2.32 -6.62 -3.62
C LYS A 94 2.51 -5.17 -4.05
N LEU A 95 3.72 -4.65 -3.80
CA LEU A 95 4.12 -3.34 -4.31
C LEU A 95 4.07 -3.34 -5.85
N ASN A 96 3.28 -2.42 -6.43
CA ASN A 96 3.13 -2.32 -7.88
C ASN A 96 4.09 -1.28 -8.50
N SER A 97 4.44 -0.24 -7.75
CA SER A 97 5.23 0.90 -8.24
C SER A 97 5.87 1.67 -7.08
N SER A 98 6.67 2.69 -7.40
CA SER A 98 7.38 3.53 -6.42
C SER A 98 6.49 4.00 -5.27
N ILE A 99 7.04 3.91 -4.07
CA ILE A 99 6.46 4.36 -2.81
C ILE A 99 6.50 5.89 -2.77
N MET A 100 5.41 6.51 -2.38
CA MET A 100 5.33 7.97 -2.33
C MET A 100 5.49 8.48 -0.89
N PRO A 101 6.25 9.56 -0.66
CA PRO A 101 6.29 10.24 0.63
C PRO A 101 4.90 10.73 1.05
N LEU A 102 4.61 10.68 2.36
CA LEU A 102 3.38 11.24 2.91
C LEU A 102 3.51 12.77 3.04
N THR A 103 3.10 13.49 2.01
CA THR A 103 3.03 14.96 2.00
C THR A 103 1.64 15.40 1.56
N LEU A 104 1.21 16.60 1.97
CA LEU A 104 -0.10 17.15 1.55
C LEU A 104 -0.25 17.17 0.03
N ARG A 105 0.78 17.63 -0.69
CA ARG A 105 0.80 17.63 -2.15
C ARG A 105 0.57 16.24 -2.75
N ASN A 106 1.21 15.20 -2.20
CA ASN A 106 1.05 13.84 -2.70
C ASN A 106 -0.33 13.27 -2.37
N LEU A 107 -0.89 13.62 -1.20
CA LEU A 107 -2.25 13.24 -0.81
C LEU A 107 -3.28 13.87 -1.74
N ASP A 108 -3.17 15.16 -2.03
CA ASP A 108 -4.05 15.88 -2.95
C ASP A 108 -3.96 15.28 -4.37
N TYR A 109 -2.75 15.00 -4.83
CA TYR A 109 -2.54 14.39 -6.15
C TYR A 109 -3.17 12.99 -6.24
N VAL A 110 -2.95 12.13 -5.25
CA VAL A 110 -3.51 10.78 -5.23
C VAL A 110 -5.03 10.82 -5.19
N ASP A 111 -5.61 11.68 -4.35
CA ASP A 111 -7.06 11.84 -4.25
C ASP A 111 -7.64 12.35 -5.59
N ALA A 112 -7.01 13.35 -6.21
CA ALA A 112 -7.42 13.87 -7.51
C ALA A 112 -7.34 12.82 -8.63
N VAL A 113 -6.30 11.99 -8.68
CA VAL A 113 -6.15 10.96 -9.72
C VAL A 113 -7.14 9.81 -9.51
N VAL A 114 -7.40 9.42 -8.26
CA VAL A 114 -8.33 8.31 -7.97
C VAL A 114 -9.78 8.76 -8.12
N ASN A 115 -10.15 9.91 -7.55
CA ASN A 115 -11.52 10.43 -7.54
C ASN A 115 -11.86 11.25 -8.78
N GLY A 116 -10.89 11.91 -9.41
CA GLY A 116 -11.11 12.66 -10.66
C GLY A 116 -11.54 11.75 -11.81
N LYS A 117 -11.03 10.52 -11.87
CA LYS A 117 -11.53 9.47 -12.78
C LYS A 117 -13.01 9.16 -12.53
N ASN A 118 -13.45 9.16 -11.28
CA ASN A 118 -14.83 8.89 -10.90
C ASN A 118 -15.77 10.09 -11.15
N LYS A 119 -15.27 11.33 -11.07
CA LYS A 119 -16.08 12.53 -11.37
C LYS A 119 -16.46 12.61 -12.85
N ILE A 120 -15.51 12.38 -13.75
CA ILE A 120 -15.78 12.36 -15.20
C ILE A 120 -16.83 11.29 -15.56
N LEU A 121 -16.73 10.09 -14.97
CA LEU A 121 -17.71 9.02 -15.22
C LEU A 121 -19.11 9.35 -14.67
N ARG A 122 -19.21 10.07 -13.55
CA ARG A 122 -20.51 10.48 -12.99
C ARG A 122 -21.19 11.59 -13.81
N GLU A 123 -20.42 12.50 -14.38
CA GLU A 123 -20.94 13.57 -15.24
C GLU A 123 -21.42 13.08 -16.62
N ILE A 124 -20.89 11.96 -17.13
CA ILE A 124 -21.31 11.37 -18.42
C ILE A 124 -22.55 10.46 -18.26
N THR A 125 -22.88 10.06 -17.03
CA THR A 125 -24.00 9.13 -16.74
C THR A 125 -25.23 9.84 -16.13
N THR A 126 -25.27 11.17 -16.15
CA THR A 126 -26.41 12.00 -15.71
C THR A 126 -26.93 12.80 -16.89
#